data_AF-A0A4Q0SLX5-F1
#
_entry.id   AF-A0A4Q0SLX5-F1
#
_cell.length_a   1.000
_cell.length_b   1.000
_cell.length_c   1.000
_cell.angle_alpha   90.00
_cell.angle_beta   90.00
_cell.angle_gamma   90.00
#
_symmetry.space_group_name_H-M   'P 1'
#
loop_
_entity.id
_entity.type
_entity.pdbx_description
1 polymer ?
#
loop_
_entity_poly.entity_id
_entity_poly.type
_entity_poly.pdbx_seq_one_letter_code
_entity_poly.pdbx_strand_id
1 'polypeptide(L)'
;MHSRDRLNPYRSSFSGSPFHRRFSGLLPWMFVVGVVTAVVLAFRHGTNWPVPHGAEGQSQATDIVVQQAGDAGARQPVEVIRTVDGDTFLARVRQRNGGHLVVRVRLRGIDAPELKASCQDELNKAEAATDALRNLLGQGDVTISNLGPDKYGRILADVATRRTANVSATLLAGGYVRSYNGGHRDGWCARSWRFW
;
A
#
# COMPACT_ATOMS: atom_id res chain seq x y z
N MET A 1 8.46 -78.38 -48.23
CA MET A 1 9.76 -78.00 -48.81
C MET A 1 10.02 -76.52 -48.49
N HIS A 2 11.18 -76.22 -47.91
CA HIS A 2 11.98 -74.97 -48.02
C HIS A 2 11.29 -73.62 -47.70
N SER A 3 11.67 -72.97 -46.59
CA SER A 3 12.77 -71.97 -46.47
C SER A 3 12.24 -70.53 -46.68
N ARG A 4 12.36 -69.68 -45.65
CA ARG A 4 13.22 -68.46 -45.60
C ARG A 4 12.88 -67.43 -46.70
N ASP A 5 12.71 -66.14 -46.47
CA ASP A 5 13.43 -65.25 -45.56
C ASP A 5 12.69 -63.90 -45.41
N ARG A 6 13.15 -63.13 -44.42
CA ARG A 6 12.76 -61.74 -44.07
C ARG A 6 12.76 -60.77 -45.26
N LEU A 7 12.03 -59.65 -45.10
CA LEU A 7 12.63 -58.30 -44.94
C LEU A 7 11.55 -57.25 -44.61
N ASN A 8 11.67 -56.68 -43.40
CA ASN A 8 11.21 -55.33 -43.02
C ASN A 8 12.18 -54.32 -43.69
N PRO A 9 11.84 -53.06 -44.06
CA PRO A 9 11.50 -52.06 -43.05
C PRO A 9 10.61 -50.84 -43.47
N TYR A 10 9.93 -50.29 -42.45
CA TYR A 10 9.81 -48.86 -42.09
C TYR A 10 8.68 -47.92 -42.58
N ARG A 11 8.02 -47.36 -41.54
CA ARG A 11 7.33 -46.07 -41.36
C ARG A 11 6.05 -45.84 -42.19
N SER A 12 5.00 -45.21 -41.66
CA SER A 12 4.94 -44.21 -40.59
C SER A 12 3.57 -44.20 -39.91
N SER A 13 3.62 -43.90 -38.62
CA SER A 13 2.50 -43.58 -37.74
C SER A 13 1.87 -42.25 -38.15
N PHE A 14 0.54 -42.23 -38.30
CA PHE A 14 -0.38 -41.20 -37.78
C PHE A 14 -1.78 -41.60 -38.24
N SER A 15 -2.55 -42.21 -37.34
CA SER A 15 -3.97 -42.50 -37.55
C SER A 15 -4.75 -41.60 -36.61
N GLY A 16 -5.46 -40.64 -37.21
CA GLY A 16 -6.43 -39.82 -36.53
C GLY A 16 -7.57 -40.67 -35.97
N SER A 17 -8.06 -40.30 -34.80
CA SER A 17 -9.32 -40.80 -34.27
C SER A 17 -10.47 -39.97 -34.82
N PRO A 18 -11.49 -40.62 -35.40
CA PRO A 18 -12.81 -40.01 -35.51
C PRO A 18 -13.78 -40.80 -34.62
N PHE A 19 -14.66 -40.06 -33.95
CA PHE A 19 -15.84 -40.53 -33.20
C PHE A 19 -15.59 -41.39 -31.94
N HIS A 20 -16.10 -40.94 -30.80
CA HIS A 20 -17.45 -41.33 -30.38
C HIS A 20 -17.87 -40.62 -29.09
N ARG A 21 -19.06 -40.02 -29.12
CA ARG A 21 -19.81 -39.64 -27.93
C ARG A 21 -20.22 -40.89 -27.15
N ARG A 22 -20.23 -40.73 -25.82
CA ARG A 22 -21.11 -41.31 -24.77
C ARG A 22 -20.36 -42.14 -23.73
N PHE A 23 -20.21 -41.61 -22.51
CA PHE A 23 -20.36 -42.29 -21.20
C PHE A 23 -20.45 -41.17 -20.14
N SER A 24 -21.64 -40.81 -19.66
CA SER A 24 -22.33 -41.34 -18.48
C SER A 24 -21.59 -41.15 -17.14
N GLY A 25 -21.93 -40.06 -16.44
CA GLY A 25 -22.66 -40.19 -15.17
C GLY A 25 -21.92 -40.37 -13.84
N LEU A 26 -20.58 -40.48 -13.80
CA LEU A 26 -19.86 -40.72 -12.53
C LEU A 26 -18.56 -39.90 -12.34
N LEU A 27 -18.39 -38.82 -13.11
CA LEU A 27 -17.20 -37.96 -13.05
C LEU A 27 -17.27 -36.66 -12.20
N PRO A 28 -18.41 -36.12 -11.70
CA PRO A 28 -18.36 -34.84 -10.99
C PRO A 28 -17.81 -34.96 -9.57
N TRP A 29 -18.16 -36.02 -8.83
CA TRP A 29 -17.83 -36.12 -7.39
C TRP A 29 -16.35 -36.43 -7.12
N MET A 30 -15.72 -37.24 -7.97
CA MET A 30 -14.27 -37.49 -7.87
C MET A 30 -13.44 -36.22 -8.07
N PHE A 31 -13.93 -35.29 -8.90
CA PHE A 31 -13.31 -33.97 -9.07
C PHE A 31 -13.44 -33.12 -7.81
N VAL A 32 -14.61 -33.12 -7.17
CA VAL A 32 -14.84 -32.38 -5.91
C VAL A 32 -13.99 -32.94 -4.76
N VAL A 33 -13.92 -34.26 -4.60
CA VAL A 33 -13.09 -34.89 -3.55
C VAL A 33 -11.60 -34.65 -3.80
N GLY A 34 -11.15 -34.69 -5.07
CA GLY A 34 -9.78 -34.36 -5.45
C GLY A 34 -9.40 -32.91 -5.17
N VAL A 35 -10.31 -31.96 -5.44
CA VAL A 35 -10.09 -30.53 -5.15
C VAL A 35 -10.05 -30.28 -3.64
N VAL A 36 -10.97 -30.86 -2.88
CA VAL A 36 -11.00 -30.69 -1.41
C VAL A 36 -9.77 -31.28 -0.74
N THR A 37 -9.32 -32.47 -1.17
CA THR A 37 -8.08 -33.07 -0.63
C THR A 37 -6.83 -32.28 -1.02
N ALA A 38 -6.75 -31.73 -2.23
CA ALA A 38 -5.66 -30.85 -2.64
C ALA A 38 -5.60 -29.54 -1.82
N VAL A 39 -6.75 -28.92 -1.54
CA VAL A 39 -6.84 -27.71 -0.69
C VAL A 39 -6.43 -28.02 0.75
N VAL A 40 -6.88 -29.13 1.32
CA VAL A 40 -6.53 -29.52 2.70
C VAL A 40 -5.06 -29.90 2.82
N LEU A 41 -4.47 -30.56 1.82
CA LEU A 41 -3.04 -30.87 1.78
C LEU A 41 -2.18 -29.60 1.63
N ALA A 42 -2.62 -28.62 0.84
CA ALA A 42 -1.95 -27.32 0.73
C ALA A 42 -2.00 -26.50 2.04
N PHE A 43 -3.08 -26.63 2.83
CA PHE A 43 -3.19 -25.97 4.14
C PHE A 43 -2.41 -26.67 5.27
N ARG A 44 -2.10 -27.98 5.14
CA ARG A 44 -1.33 -28.72 6.16
C ARG A 44 0.17 -28.77 5.90
N HIS A 45 0.60 -28.69 4.64
CA HIS A 45 2.00 -28.47 4.28
C HIS A 45 2.17 -27.00 3.92
N GLY A 46 2.62 -26.20 4.90
CA GLY A 46 2.87 -24.76 4.83
C GLY A 46 3.66 -24.36 3.59
N THR A 47 2.94 -24.23 2.48
CA THR A 47 3.45 -23.79 1.19
C THR A 47 3.16 -22.31 1.15
N ASN A 48 4.22 -21.56 1.38
CA ASN A 48 4.32 -20.12 1.30
C ASN A 48 3.88 -19.68 -0.11
N TRP A 49 2.57 -19.47 -0.31
CA TRP A 49 2.04 -18.92 -1.55
C TRP A 49 2.53 -17.46 -1.61
N PRO A 50 3.38 -17.08 -2.58
CA PRO A 50 3.85 -15.71 -2.68
C PRO A 50 2.71 -14.89 -3.27
N VAL A 51 1.79 -14.47 -2.41
CA VAL A 51 0.94 -13.33 -2.71
C VAL A 51 1.91 -12.15 -2.89
N PRO A 52 1.85 -11.36 -3.98
CA PRO A 52 2.70 -10.20 -4.11
C PRO A 52 2.28 -9.17 -3.05
N HIS A 53 2.93 -9.23 -1.90
CA HIS A 53 2.70 -8.32 -0.78
C HIS A 53 3.29 -6.95 -1.13
N GLY A 54 2.50 -6.08 -1.75
CA GLY A 54 2.84 -4.65 -1.91
C GLY A 54 3.05 -3.91 -0.57
N ALA A 55 2.75 -4.55 0.56
CA ALA A 55 3.02 -4.07 1.91
C ALA A 55 4.48 -4.26 2.35
N GLU A 56 5.17 -5.30 1.88
CA GLU A 56 6.52 -5.64 2.36
C GLU A 56 7.56 -4.61 1.91
N GLY A 57 7.46 -4.14 0.66
CA GLY A 57 8.33 -3.08 0.14
C GLY A 57 8.13 -1.72 0.81
N GLN A 58 6.91 -1.38 1.25
CA GLN A 58 6.65 -0.14 1.98
C GLN A 58 7.19 -0.20 3.41
N SER A 59 7.00 -1.32 4.11
CA SER A 59 7.54 -1.50 5.46
C SER A 59 9.07 -1.46 5.49
N GLN A 60 9.73 -2.17 4.57
CA GLN A 60 11.19 -2.12 4.43
C GLN A 60 11.67 -0.70 4.10
N ALA A 61 10.95 0.01 3.23
CA ALA A 61 11.27 1.39 2.90
C ALA A 61 11.18 2.32 4.11
N THR A 62 10.10 2.21 4.90
CA THR A 62 9.93 3.03 6.10
C THR A 62 11.01 2.74 7.13
N ASP A 63 11.38 1.48 7.31
CA ASP A 63 12.41 1.09 8.28
C ASP A 63 13.78 1.67 7.93
N ILE A 64 14.16 1.65 6.64
CA ILE A 64 15.44 2.23 6.19
C ILE A 64 15.49 3.74 6.46
N VAL A 65 14.39 4.46 6.21
CA VAL A 65 14.35 5.92 6.42
C VAL A 65 14.37 6.26 7.91
N VAL A 66 13.62 5.53 8.74
CA VAL A 66 13.60 5.73 10.19
C VAL A 66 14.97 5.42 10.80
N GLN A 67 15.62 4.32 10.41
CA GLN A 67 16.98 3.99 10.87
C GLN A 67 17.99 5.07 10.46
N GLN A 68 17.95 5.49 9.19
CA GLN A 68 18.87 6.51 8.68
C GLN A 68 18.72 7.87 9.39
N ALA A 69 17.51 8.23 9.81
CA ALA A 69 17.25 9.45 10.56
C ALA A 69 17.50 9.31 12.07
N GLY A 70 17.23 8.13 12.64
CA GLY A 70 17.50 7.80 14.04
C GLY A 70 18.99 7.87 14.38
N ASP A 71 19.84 7.44 13.46
CA ASP A 71 21.31 7.53 13.59
C ASP A 71 21.84 8.97 13.52
N ALA A 72 21.05 9.90 12.96
CA ALA A 72 21.53 11.25 12.67
C ALA A 72 20.91 12.33 13.57
N GLY A 73 19.76 12.08 14.21
CA GLY A 73 18.97 13.14 14.87
C GLY A 73 18.67 14.34 13.95
N ALA A 74 18.90 14.18 12.64
CA ALA A 74 19.13 15.26 11.71
C ALA A 74 17.90 15.47 10.85
N ARG A 75 17.64 16.76 10.55
CA ARG A 75 16.66 17.15 9.55
C ARG A 75 17.07 16.58 8.21
N GLN A 76 16.22 15.72 7.64
CA GLN A 76 16.48 15.11 6.36
C GLN A 76 15.72 15.89 5.27
N PRO A 77 16.42 16.43 4.26
CA PRO A 77 15.75 17.06 3.13
C PRO A 77 15.01 16.01 2.30
N VAL A 78 13.79 16.35 1.90
CA VAL A 78 12.94 15.48 1.09
C VAL A 78 12.33 16.24 -0.07
N GLU A 79 12.13 15.52 -1.16
CA GLU A 79 11.39 16.03 -2.31
C GLU A 79 9.93 15.60 -2.19
N VAL A 80 9.01 16.56 -2.17
CA VAL A 80 7.57 16.27 -2.12
C VAL A 80 7.11 15.84 -3.50
N ILE A 81 6.58 14.62 -3.62
CA ILE A 81 6.02 14.11 -4.89
C ILE A 81 4.59 14.59 -5.05
N ARG A 82 3.76 14.37 -4.03
CA ARG A 82 2.34 14.79 -4.01
C ARG A 82 1.77 14.81 -2.60
N THR A 83 0.82 15.70 -2.35
CA THR A 83 -0.07 15.63 -1.19
C THR A 83 -1.10 14.52 -1.39
N VAL A 84 -1.39 13.78 -0.33
CA VAL A 84 -2.44 12.74 -0.33
C VAL A 84 -3.68 13.31 0.34
N ASP A 85 -3.52 13.77 1.59
CA ASP A 85 -4.57 14.30 2.45
C ASP A 85 -4.02 15.52 3.22
N GLY A 86 -4.85 16.22 4.01
CA GLY A 86 -4.43 17.41 4.77
C GLY A 86 -3.38 17.16 5.86
N ASP A 87 -3.04 15.91 6.17
CA ASP A 87 -1.97 15.54 7.10
C ASP A 87 -0.93 14.57 6.53
N THR A 88 -1.11 14.08 5.29
CA THR A 88 -0.30 13.01 4.72
C THR A 88 0.18 13.36 3.31
N PHE A 89 1.48 13.20 3.05
CA PHE A 89 2.08 13.42 1.73
C PHE A 89 3.07 12.31 1.37
N LEU A 90 3.35 12.20 0.07
CA LEU A 90 4.39 11.32 -0.46
C LEU A 90 5.68 12.11 -0.63
N ALA A 91 6.73 11.60 -0.02
CA ALA A 91 8.06 12.18 -0.04
C ALA A 91 9.04 11.21 -0.67
N ARG A 92 9.93 11.73 -1.50
CA ARG A 92 11.13 11.04 -1.97
C ARG A 92 12.30 11.44 -1.08
N VAL A 93 12.87 10.43 -0.44
CA VAL A 93 14.01 10.55 0.46
C VAL A 93 15.24 10.00 -0.25
N ARG A 94 16.36 10.73 -0.20
CA ARG A 94 17.64 10.23 -0.68
C ARG A 94 18.27 9.30 0.36
N GLN A 95 18.55 8.08 -0.04
CA GLN A 95 19.26 7.10 0.79
C GLN A 95 20.77 7.36 0.73
N ARG A 96 21.51 6.98 1.79
CA ARG A 96 22.98 7.11 1.81
C ARG A 96 23.67 6.31 0.70
N ASN A 97 23.07 5.21 0.26
CA ASN A 97 23.58 4.36 -0.82
C ASN A 97 23.38 4.95 -2.23
N GLY A 98 22.90 6.19 -2.36
CA GLY A 98 22.62 6.84 -3.63
C GLY A 98 21.25 6.51 -4.24
N GLY A 99 20.47 5.63 -3.59
CA GLY A 99 19.10 5.32 -3.98
C GLY A 99 18.09 6.41 -3.62
N HIS A 100 16.92 6.33 -4.24
CA HIS A 100 15.76 7.15 -3.89
C HIS A 100 14.66 6.26 -3.35
N LEU A 101 14.07 6.66 -2.23
CA LEU A 101 13.01 5.91 -1.58
C LEU A 101 11.76 6.76 -1.48
N VAL A 102 10.62 6.21 -1.89
CA VAL A 102 9.34 6.88 -1.79
C VAL A 102 8.61 6.38 -0.55
N VAL A 103 8.29 7.29 0.35
CA VAL A 103 7.62 6.98 1.62
C VAL A 103 6.42 7.89 1.83
N ARG A 104 5.42 7.39 2.55
CA ARG A 104 4.26 8.18 2.99
C ARG A 104 4.58 8.77 4.36
N VAL A 105 4.59 10.10 4.42
CA VAL A 105 4.86 10.85 5.65
C VAL A 105 3.56 11.44 6.16
N ARG A 106 3.24 11.15 7.43
CA ARG A 106 2.13 11.75 8.17
C ARG A 106 2.68 12.76 9.17
N LEU A 107 2.07 13.93 9.19
CA LEU A 107 2.39 15.00 10.14
C LEU A 107 2.05 14.56 11.56
N ARG A 108 3.02 14.70 12.47
CA ARG A 108 2.85 14.36 13.89
C ARG A 108 1.94 15.37 14.60
N GLY A 109 1.15 14.87 15.55
CA GLY A 109 0.35 15.68 16.48
C GLY A 109 -0.91 16.31 15.89
N ILE A 110 -1.24 16.01 14.62
CA ILE A 110 -2.41 16.54 13.96
C ILE A 110 -3.26 15.43 13.34
N ASP A 111 -4.54 15.74 13.17
CA ASP A 111 -5.48 14.97 12.38
C ASP A 111 -6.19 15.92 11.41
N ALA A 112 -6.16 15.55 10.13
CA ALA A 112 -6.85 16.28 9.08
C ALA A 112 -8.15 15.55 8.68
N PRO A 113 -9.13 16.29 8.13
CA PRO A 113 -10.28 15.68 7.48
C PRO A 113 -9.83 14.89 6.24
N GLU A 114 -10.44 13.73 6.05
CA GLU A 114 -10.14 12.83 4.93
C GLU A 114 -10.92 13.26 3.68
N LEU A 115 -10.31 13.18 2.49
CA LEU A 115 -10.99 13.52 1.23
C LEU A 115 -12.15 12.57 0.91
N LYS A 116 -12.16 11.36 1.50
CA LYS A 116 -13.27 10.41 1.43
C LYS A 116 -14.32 10.73 2.49
N ALA A 117 -14.78 11.97 2.48
CA ALA A 117 -15.74 12.50 3.42
C ALA A 117 -17.13 11.86 3.27
N SER A 118 -17.85 11.73 4.39
CA SER A 118 -19.26 11.31 4.35
C SER A 118 -20.24 12.47 4.23
N CYS A 119 -19.77 13.71 4.45
CA CYS A 119 -20.57 14.93 4.36
C CYS A 119 -19.82 16.02 3.59
N GLN A 120 -20.57 16.94 2.98
CA GLN A 120 -19.99 18.04 2.20
C GLN A 120 -19.12 18.97 3.04
N ASP A 121 -19.48 19.22 4.31
CA ASP A 121 -18.69 20.06 5.21
C ASP A 121 -17.31 19.47 5.51
N GLU A 122 -17.22 18.14 5.65
CA GLU A 122 -15.93 17.45 5.83
C GLU A 122 -15.12 17.49 4.55
N LEU A 123 -15.75 17.31 3.38
CA LEU A 123 -15.06 17.42 2.09
C LEU A 123 -14.46 18.83 1.90
N ASN A 124 -15.25 19.87 2.13
CA ASN A 124 -14.81 21.26 2.00
C ASN A 124 -13.62 21.55 2.95
N LYS A 125 -13.65 21.02 4.17
CA LYS A 125 -12.53 21.13 5.11
C LYS A 125 -11.32 20.32 4.67
N ALA A 126 -11.52 19.12 4.12
CA ALA A 126 -10.45 18.26 3.61
C ALA A 126 -9.73 18.92 2.44
N GLU A 127 -10.47 19.53 1.52
CA GLU A 127 -9.93 20.31 0.40
C GLU A 127 -9.15 21.52 0.92
N ALA A 128 -9.72 22.32 1.82
CA ALA A 128 -9.05 23.47 2.41
C ALA A 128 -7.75 23.07 3.14
N ALA A 129 -7.76 21.97 3.89
CA ALA A 129 -6.58 21.46 4.58
C ALA A 129 -5.51 20.95 3.60
N THR A 130 -5.94 20.26 2.53
CA THR A 130 -5.04 19.76 1.49
C THR A 130 -4.39 20.90 0.72
N ASP A 131 -5.14 21.94 0.40
CA ASP A 131 -4.64 23.13 -0.29
C ASP A 131 -3.70 23.94 0.60
N ALA A 132 -4.03 24.11 1.88
CA ALA A 132 -3.13 24.72 2.85
C ALA A 132 -1.81 23.95 2.96
N LEU A 133 -1.87 22.62 3.07
CA LEU A 133 -0.67 21.78 3.10
C LEU A 133 0.13 21.91 1.80
N ARG A 134 -0.52 21.88 0.62
CA ARG A 134 0.14 22.04 -0.67
C ARG A 134 0.86 23.39 -0.77
N ASN A 135 0.23 24.46 -0.30
CA ASN A 135 0.82 25.80 -0.28
C ASN A 135 2.04 25.88 0.63
N LEU A 136 2.00 25.23 1.81
CA LEU A 136 3.14 25.17 2.73
C LEU A 136 4.30 24.36 2.13
N LEU A 137 4.02 23.18 1.57
CA LEU A 137 5.03 22.33 0.94
C LEU A 137 5.59 22.95 -0.35
N GLY A 138 4.80 23.75 -1.06
CA GLY A 138 5.20 24.51 -2.24
C GLY A 138 6.22 25.62 -1.97
N GLN A 139 6.47 25.96 -0.70
CA GLN A 139 7.55 26.90 -0.33
C GLN A 139 8.95 26.34 -0.59
N GLY A 140 9.07 25.03 -0.82
CA GLY A 140 10.33 24.35 -1.06
C GLY A 140 11.15 24.09 0.20
N ASP A 141 12.29 23.42 -0.01
CA ASP A 141 13.23 22.97 1.02
C ASP A 141 12.54 22.25 2.19
N VAL A 142 11.70 21.26 1.85
CA VAL A 142 10.98 20.47 2.84
C VAL A 142 11.94 19.54 3.56
N THR A 143 11.95 19.63 4.89
CA THR A 143 12.76 18.79 5.76
C THR A 143 11.88 18.04 6.74
N ILE A 144 12.19 16.75 6.92
CA ILE A 144 11.52 15.89 7.90
C ILE A 144 12.46 15.61 9.07
N SER A 145 11.90 15.51 10.26
CA SER A 145 12.64 15.23 11.50
C SER A 145 11.79 14.38 12.44
N ASN A 146 12.43 13.81 13.45
CA ASN A 146 11.76 12.99 14.48
C ASN A 146 10.90 11.87 13.85
N LEU A 147 11.54 11.05 13.01
CA LEU A 147 10.87 9.99 12.27
C LEU A 147 10.51 8.85 13.21
N GLY A 148 9.25 8.42 13.18
CA GLY A 148 8.78 7.25 13.90
C GLY A 148 7.91 6.35 13.01
N PRO A 149 7.89 5.04 13.27
CA PRO A 149 7.01 4.14 12.55
C PRO A 149 5.55 4.42 12.91
N ASP A 150 4.67 4.42 11.90
CA ASP A 150 3.22 4.41 12.07
C ASP A 150 2.69 2.99 11.94
N LYS A 151 1.59 2.69 12.64
CA LYS A 151 0.95 1.35 12.66
C LYS A 151 0.44 0.88 11.30
N TYR A 152 0.37 1.76 10.30
CA TYR A 152 -0.09 1.45 8.95
C TYR A 152 1.05 1.50 7.90
N GLY A 153 2.31 1.38 8.32
CA GLY A 153 3.46 1.43 7.40
C GLY A 153 3.71 2.83 6.82
N ARG A 154 3.31 3.87 7.55
CA ARG A 154 3.66 5.28 7.25
C ARG A 154 4.76 5.74 8.20
N ILE A 155 5.36 6.89 7.91
CA ILE A 155 6.31 7.53 8.81
C ILE A 155 5.61 8.71 9.48
N LEU A 156 5.61 8.73 10.81
CA LEU A 156 5.25 9.91 11.59
C LEU A 156 6.46 10.83 11.68
N ALA A 157 6.31 12.08 11.23
CA ALA A 157 7.41 13.04 11.22
C ALA A 157 6.96 14.45 11.56
N ASP A 158 7.89 15.23 12.10
CA ASP A 158 7.80 16.68 12.19
C ASP A 158 8.37 17.29 10.91
N VAL A 159 7.60 18.14 10.25
CA VAL A 159 7.93 18.68 8.93
C VAL A 159 8.12 20.18 9.00
N ALA A 160 9.20 20.65 8.40
CA ALA A 160 9.53 22.06 8.25
C ALA A 160 9.78 22.37 6.77
N THR A 161 9.54 23.61 6.38
CA THR A 161 9.85 24.14 5.04
C THR A 161 10.86 25.28 5.18
N ARG A 162 11.27 25.87 4.05
CA ARG A 162 12.15 27.04 4.06
C ARG A 162 11.65 28.20 4.92
N ARG A 163 10.35 28.49 4.89
CA ARG A 163 9.75 29.65 5.58
C ARG A 163 8.96 29.27 6.82
N THR A 164 8.59 27.99 6.97
CA THR A 164 7.77 27.50 8.07
C THR A 164 8.54 26.49 8.90
N ALA A 165 8.86 26.85 10.14
CA ALA A 165 9.60 25.97 11.06
C ALA A 165 8.82 24.71 11.46
N ASN A 166 7.48 24.79 11.50
CA ASN A 166 6.61 23.65 11.79
C ASN A 166 5.31 23.76 10.98
N VAL A 167 5.16 22.86 10.00
CA VAL A 167 3.98 22.81 9.12
C VAL A 167 2.73 22.42 9.92
N SER A 168 2.85 21.46 10.83
CA SER A 168 1.75 21.00 11.69
C SER A 168 1.17 22.13 12.54
N ALA A 169 2.03 22.93 13.16
CA ALA A 169 1.63 24.09 13.96
C ALA A 169 0.94 25.17 13.12
N THR A 170 1.40 25.37 11.88
CA THR A 170 0.81 26.36 10.97
C THR A 170 -0.58 25.94 10.50
N LEU A 171 -0.77 24.65 10.20
CA LEU A 171 -2.08 24.10 9.85
C LEU A 171 -3.05 24.17 11.04
N LEU A 172 -2.56 23.91 12.26
CA LEU A 172 -3.35 24.06 13.49
C LEU A 172 -3.77 25.51 13.72
N ALA A 173 -2.83 26.46 13.59
CA ALA A 173 -3.10 27.88 13.75
C ALA A 173 -4.09 28.41 12.69
N GLY A 174 -4.04 27.85 11.47
CA GLY A 174 -5.00 28.16 10.41
C GLY A 174 -6.38 27.51 10.57
N GLY A 175 -6.59 26.64 11.56
CA GLY A 175 -7.86 25.96 11.79
C GLY A 175 -8.21 24.87 10.78
N TYR A 176 -7.23 24.43 9.97
CA TYR A 176 -7.44 23.40 8.95
C TYR A 176 -7.46 21.97 9.52
N VAL A 177 -6.79 21.78 10.66
CA VAL A 177 -6.58 20.47 11.29
C VAL A 177 -6.85 20.56 12.80
N ARG A 178 -7.08 19.41 13.43
CA ARG A 178 -7.26 19.30 14.89
C ARG A 178 -6.00 18.72 15.53
N SER A 179 -5.70 19.12 16.76
CA SER A 179 -4.63 18.49 17.53
C SER A 179 -5.04 17.06 17.86
N TYR A 180 -4.16 16.10 17.62
CA TYR A 180 -4.44 14.69 17.87
C TYR A 180 -3.26 14.02 18.58
N ASN A 181 -3.50 13.66 19.84
CA ASN A 181 -2.53 13.00 20.71
C ASN A 181 -2.88 11.52 20.97
N GLY A 182 -3.74 10.93 20.13
CA GLY A 182 -4.29 9.58 20.32
C GLY A 182 -5.68 9.60 20.96
N GLY A 183 -6.42 8.50 20.80
CA GLY A 183 -7.77 8.33 21.34
C GLY A 183 -8.87 8.36 20.28
N HIS A 184 -10.10 8.63 20.72
CA HIS A 184 -11.26 8.69 19.85
C HIS A 184 -11.22 9.97 19.00
N ARG A 185 -11.64 9.87 17.73
CA ARG A 185 -11.70 10.98 16.79
C ARG A 185 -13.15 11.39 16.63
N ASP A 186 -13.45 12.65 16.92
CA ASP A 186 -14.73 13.23 16.55
C ASP A 186 -14.80 13.40 15.04
N GLY A 187 -15.94 13.06 14.45
CA GLY A 187 -16.21 13.32 13.03
C GLY A 187 -16.04 14.80 12.67
N TRP A 188 -15.75 15.06 11.41
CA TRP A 188 -15.61 16.41 10.87
C TRP A 188 -16.93 17.02 10.40
N CYS A 189 -17.95 16.18 10.24
CA CYS A 189 -19.31 16.60 9.97
C CYS A 189 -19.87 17.41 11.13
N ALA A 190 -20.54 18.51 10.81
CA ALA A 190 -21.32 19.23 11.79
C ALA A 190 -22.37 18.26 12.36
N ARG A 191 -22.35 18.03 13.68
CA ARG A 191 -23.54 17.50 14.36
C ARG A 191 -24.63 18.54 14.16
N SER A 192 -25.54 18.31 13.23
CA SER A 192 -26.77 19.10 13.16
C SER A 192 -27.48 18.86 14.49
N TRP A 193 -27.45 19.87 15.35
CA TRP A 193 -28.25 19.88 16.56
C TRP A 193 -29.71 19.87 16.11
N ARG A 194 -30.36 18.71 16.16
CA ARG A 194 -31.83 18.66 16.19
C ARG A 194 -32.23 19.12 17.58
N PHE A 195 -32.49 20.41 17.72
CA PHE A 195 -33.36 20.92 18.77
C PHE A 195 -34.79 20.53 18.39
N TRP A 196 -35.39 19.61 19.15
CA TRP A 196 -36.84 19.40 19.23
C TRP A 196 -37.18 19.17 20.70
#